data_AF-A0A2V8DZB2-F1
#
_entry.id   AF-A0A2V8DZB2-F1
#
_cell.length_a   1.000
_cell.length_b   1.000
_cell.length_c   1.000
_cell.angle_alpha   90.00
_cell.angle_beta   90.00
_cell.angle_gamma   90.00
#
_symmetry.space_group_name_H-M   'P 1'
#
loop_
_entity.id
_entity.type
_entity.pdbx_description
1 polymer ?
#
loop_
_entity_poly.entity_id
_entity_poly.type
_entity_poly.pdbx_seq_one_letter_code
_entity_poly.pdbx_strand_id
1 'polypeptide(L)'
;MGQQIQFQTLDDVAEGLRAANVRRSGGPTPRPGVRAIAVGDERPQRIELTLTDGDRRTRDVHIYEAYWSPITEGEVTLRDVMRFLFNAGFDGWRHSFDPFRRYVAGSLHEFPTPVRTPVYLATALLVASALVVVNLAIVALALARAPTSTPPKWMSDALFGDVTAVLNALVLAAATFTGCLLLSYLARRWRVRRVPATAPRRLVMWISGPLAIFSFWLLIVITTASALAIAFVIYFHRTAQPDGAAAATSLLARVFSERSIVRLRSAADGVLWTLTAIAAAGMGGPWLLKVARNASAELFGPDRDVKGAWWHTAAVLGAFATLSAILIVEAGVMLWASMRATMPAVSKWTHGLAWPLAIVVSAVVRRFLVQYLGDVAAYIQPQELDRFSELRARIKERVWRIAVAVYAAADQYDDVLFVGHSLGSVVAYDTLNRLLREEALGRTPFAVQSRTRLLLTFGSPLDKTAFLFSLQGNTTEAREALAASVQPLLAFPERRPEWINIFSAWDIISGALNFYDLPGKPNPVTNLEDPDASVLLGAHTQYWSNELLFDRLHQSLL
;
A
#
# COMPACT_ATOMS: atom_id res chain seq x y z
N MET A 1 1.62 5.80 2.34
CA MET A 1 2.96 5.80 1.71
C MET A 1 3.45 7.23 1.62
N GLY A 2 4.67 7.52 2.08
CA GLY A 2 5.38 8.70 1.58
C GLY A 2 5.53 8.54 0.07
N GLN A 3 5.27 9.57 -0.70
CA GLN A 3 5.35 9.41 -2.15
C GLN A 3 6.81 9.23 -2.55
N GLN A 4 7.06 8.29 -3.46
CA GLN A 4 8.40 7.94 -3.94
C GLN A 4 8.88 8.91 -5.03
N ILE A 5 8.04 9.85 -5.44
CA ILE A 5 8.37 10.84 -6.43
C ILE A 5 8.63 12.14 -5.69
N GLN A 6 9.86 12.64 -5.79
CA GLN A 6 10.25 13.92 -5.22
C GLN A 6 9.26 15.02 -5.65
N PHE A 7 8.87 15.89 -4.72
CA PHE A 7 7.89 16.96 -4.90
C PHE A 7 6.44 16.55 -5.07
N GLN A 8 6.13 15.26 -5.24
CA GLN A 8 4.73 14.84 -5.37
C GLN A 8 3.96 15.18 -4.09
N THR A 9 4.57 14.98 -2.90
CA THR A 9 3.87 15.24 -1.64
C THR A 9 3.70 16.74 -1.44
N LEU A 10 4.69 17.51 -1.89
CA LEU A 10 4.64 18.96 -1.87
C LEU A 10 3.50 19.49 -2.78
N ASP A 11 3.38 18.95 -3.98
CA ASP A 11 2.35 19.28 -4.97
C ASP A 11 0.94 18.89 -4.47
N ASP A 12 0.77 17.67 -3.98
CA ASP A 12 -0.52 17.18 -3.47
C ASP A 12 -1.02 18.01 -2.27
N VAL A 13 -0.12 18.41 -1.36
CA VAL A 13 -0.49 19.30 -0.25
C VAL A 13 -0.88 20.68 -0.77
N ALA A 14 -0.11 21.25 -1.71
CA ALA A 14 -0.37 22.57 -2.25
C ALA A 14 -1.70 22.62 -3.00
N GLU A 15 -1.94 21.69 -3.92
CA GLU A 15 -3.18 21.63 -4.70
C GLU A 15 -4.39 21.30 -3.81
N GLY A 16 -4.23 20.43 -2.81
CA GLY A 16 -5.26 20.15 -1.82
C GLY A 16 -5.66 21.39 -1.01
N LEU A 17 -4.69 22.15 -0.50
CA LEU A 17 -4.93 23.43 0.19
C LEU A 17 -5.55 24.48 -0.71
N ARG A 18 -5.10 24.59 -1.97
CA ARG A 18 -5.69 25.51 -2.94
C ARG A 18 -7.15 25.16 -3.23
N ALA A 19 -7.47 23.87 -3.39
CA ALA A 19 -8.83 23.41 -3.56
C ALA A 19 -9.71 23.72 -2.34
N ALA A 20 -9.20 23.50 -1.13
CA ALA A 20 -9.88 23.86 0.12
C ALA A 20 -10.12 25.37 0.22
N ASN A 21 -9.14 26.18 -0.16
CA ASN A 21 -9.26 27.64 -0.16
C ASN A 21 -10.33 28.12 -1.14
N VAL A 22 -10.38 27.58 -2.36
CA VAL A 22 -11.43 27.92 -3.35
C VAL A 22 -12.82 27.55 -2.82
N ARG A 23 -12.96 26.38 -2.16
CA ARG A 23 -14.24 25.96 -1.56
C ARG A 23 -14.73 26.92 -0.48
N ARG A 24 -13.82 27.45 0.35
CA ARG A 24 -14.16 28.29 1.52
C ARG A 24 -14.29 29.77 1.17
N SER A 25 -13.37 30.32 0.39
CA SER A 25 -13.34 31.74 0.03
C SER A 25 -14.24 32.08 -1.15
N GLY A 26 -14.63 31.09 -1.97
CA GLY A 26 -15.41 31.30 -3.20
C GLY A 26 -14.65 32.01 -4.32
N GLY A 27 -13.38 32.38 -4.11
CA GLY A 27 -12.54 33.09 -5.07
C GLY A 27 -11.42 32.20 -5.64
N PRO A 28 -10.85 32.58 -6.80
CA PRO A 28 -9.68 31.89 -7.35
C PRO A 28 -8.46 32.06 -6.44
N THR A 29 -7.68 31.00 -6.25
CA THR A 29 -6.38 31.09 -5.60
C THR A 29 -5.32 31.61 -6.58
N PRO A 30 -4.41 32.50 -6.13
CA PRO A 30 -3.23 32.86 -6.89
C PRO A 30 -2.44 31.63 -7.33
N ARG A 31 -1.64 31.77 -8.39
CA ARG A 31 -0.74 30.70 -8.81
C ARG A 31 0.33 30.47 -7.73
N PRO A 32 0.68 29.21 -7.44
CA PRO A 32 1.71 28.91 -6.45
C PRO A 32 3.06 29.46 -6.91
N GLY A 33 3.76 30.10 -5.99
CA GLY A 33 5.18 30.40 -6.16
C GLY A 33 6.01 29.15 -5.88
N VAL A 34 7.14 28.99 -6.57
CA VAL A 34 8.11 27.92 -6.27
C VAL A 34 9.48 28.56 -6.12
N ARG A 35 10.16 28.28 -5.02
CA ARG A 35 11.52 28.78 -4.77
C ARG A 35 12.42 27.70 -4.20
N ALA A 36 13.67 27.70 -4.66
CA ALA A 36 14.77 27.07 -3.92
C ALA A 36 15.37 28.14 -3.01
N ILE A 37 15.48 27.85 -1.73
CA ILE A 37 16.01 28.79 -0.74
C ILE A 37 17.16 28.15 0.02
N ALA A 38 18.07 28.97 0.52
CA ALA A 38 19.05 28.55 1.50
C ALA A 38 18.51 28.88 2.89
N VAL A 39 18.39 27.88 3.76
CA VAL A 39 17.98 28.07 5.15
C VAL A 39 19.00 27.33 6.03
N GLY A 40 19.89 28.10 6.66
CA GLY A 40 21.12 27.55 7.23
C GLY A 40 21.97 26.89 6.14
N ASP A 41 22.45 25.67 6.42
CA ASP A 41 23.24 24.87 5.48
C ASP A 41 22.38 24.04 4.49
N GLU A 42 21.07 24.01 4.68
CA GLU A 42 20.15 23.26 3.84
C GLU A 42 19.65 24.12 2.67
N ARG A 43 19.39 23.47 1.53
CA ARG A 43 18.84 24.11 0.33
C ARG A 43 17.49 23.52 -0.07
N PRO A 44 16.45 23.65 0.78
CA PRO A 44 15.14 23.09 0.46
C PRO A 44 14.46 23.85 -0.68
N GLN A 45 13.62 23.11 -1.43
CA GLN A 45 12.60 23.69 -2.29
C GLN A 45 11.32 23.88 -1.47
N ARG A 46 10.60 24.98 -1.73
CA ARG A 46 9.30 25.27 -1.13
C ARG A 46 8.27 25.69 -2.16
N ILE A 47 7.00 25.42 -1.85
CA ILE A 47 5.85 26.03 -2.53
C ILE A 47 5.32 27.17 -1.66
N GLU A 48 5.07 28.31 -2.29
CA GLU A 48 4.53 29.53 -1.67
C GLU A 48 3.08 29.72 -2.09
N LEU A 49 2.19 29.78 -1.11
CA LEU A 49 0.76 29.99 -1.28
C LEU A 49 0.31 31.21 -0.48
N THR A 50 -0.66 31.95 -0.99
CA THR A 50 -1.43 32.92 -0.20
C THR A 50 -2.83 32.35 -0.04
N LEU A 51 -3.20 32.02 1.20
CA LEU A 51 -4.52 31.53 1.56
C LEU A 51 -5.38 32.68 2.05
N THR A 52 -6.69 32.57 1.87
CA THR A 52 -7.66 33.60 2.29
C THR A 52 -8.75 32.95 3.12
N ASP A 53 -9.06 33.57 4.26
CA ASP A 53 -10.21 33.20 5.08
C ASP A 53 -11.52 33.76 4.51
N GLY A 54 -12.66 33.22 4.95
CA GLY A 54 -14.00 33.74 4.62
C GLY A 54 -14.16 35.24 4.91
N ASP A 55 -13.43 35.75 5.92
CA ASP A 55 -13.39 37.16 6.30
C ASP A 55 -12.34 38.01 5.54
N ARG A 56 -11.81 37.50 4.41
CA ARG A 56 -10.78 38.13 3.57
C ARG A 56 -9.42 38.37 4.23
N ARG A 57 -9.15 37.81 5.41
CA ARG A 57 -7.80 37.77 5.96
C ARG A 57 -6.93 36.88 5.09
N THR A 58 -5.75 37.36 4.73
CA THR A 58 -4.80 36.59 3.93
C THR A 58 -3.66 36.11 4.81
N ARG A 59 -3.14 34.92 4.53
CA ARG A 59 -1.96 34.37 5.18
C ARG A 59 -1.05 33.73 4.15
N ASP A 60 0.23 34.08 4.23
CA ASP A 60 1.26 33.46 3.42
C ASP A 60 1.68 32.13 4.05
N VAL A 61 1.68 31.09 3.24
CA VAL A 61 1.93 29.71 3.65
C VAL A 61 3.04 29.15 2.77
N HIS A 62 4.11 28.70 3.41
CA HIS A 62 5.26 28.10 2.76
C HIS A 62 5.33 26.61 3.13
N ILE A 63 5.23 25.75 2.13
CA ILE A 63 5.21 24.29 2.31
C ILE A 63 6.61 23.75 2.03
N TYR A 64 7.08 22.87 2.90
CA TYR A 64 8.35 22.18 2.78
C TYR A 64 8.15 20.67 2.77
N GLU A 65 8.98 19.96 2.01
CA GLU A 65 8.99 18.50 1.99
C GLU A 65 10.31 17.98 2.55
N ALA A 66 10.22 17.11 3.56
CA ALA A 66 11.35 16.34 4.04
C ALA A 66 11.45 15.01 3.28
N TYR A 67 11.98 15.04 2.07
CA TYR A 67 12.07 13.87 1.20
C TYR A 67 13.20 12.91 1.62
N TRP A 68 12.83 11.69 2.03
CA TRP A 68 13.76 10.66 2.54
C TRP A 68 13.68 9.31 1.79
N SER A 69 12.75 9.13 0.86
CA SER A 69 12.58 7.86 0.12
C SER A 69 13.86 7.32 -0.55
N PRO A 70 14.77 8.13 -1.12
CA PRO A 70 15.98 7.60 -1.76
C PRO A 70 16.96 6.97 -0.76
N ILE A 71 16.83 7.28 0.53
CA ILE A 71 17.70 6.73 1.57
C ILE A 71 17.39 5.25 1.79
N THR A 72 16.13 4.80 1.61
CA THR A 72 15.73 3.40 1.82
C THR A 72 15.75 2.55 0.55
N GLU A 73 15.81 3.18 -0.63
CA GLU A 73 15.74 2.46 -1.90
C GLU A 73 16.94 1.53 -2.09
N GLY A 74 16.67 0.23 -2.28
CA GLY A 74 17.69 -0.80 -2.47
C GLY A 74 18.37 -1.30 -1.18
N GLU A 75 18.15 -0.66 -0.04
CA GLU A 75 18.76 -1.05 1.25
C GLU A 75 18.05 -2.24 1.91
N VAL A 76 16.78 -2.46 1.56
CA VAL A 76 15.94 -3.50 2.17
C VAL A 76 15.65 -4.62 1.19
N THR A 77 15.96 -5.85 1.57
CA THR A 77 15.70 -7.04 0.74
C THR A 77 14.40 -7.74 1.13
N LEU A 78 13.88 -8.59 0.23
CA LEU A 78 12.73 -9.45 0.55
C LEU A 78 13.02 -10.36 1.76
N ARG A 79 14.25 -10.85 1.90
CA ARG A 79 14.65 -11.69 3.05
C ARG A 79 14.51 -10.93 4.36
N ASP A 80 14.85 -9.65 4.36
CA ASP A 80 14.75 -8.80 5.55
C ASP A 80 13.29 -8.57 5.94
N VAL A 81 12.44 -8.30 4.96
CA VAL A 81 11.00 -8.16 5.16
C VAL A 81 10.39 -9.46 5.71
N MET A 82 10.74 -10.62 5.13
CA MET A 82 10.22 -11.89 5.62
C MET A 82 10.69 -12.18 7.05
N ARG A 83 11.97 -11.97 7.35
CA ARG A 83 12.51 -12.13 8.71
C ARG A 83 11.80 -11.21 9.69
N PHE A 84 11.62 -9.93 9.33
CA PHE A 84 10.87 -8.98 10.14
C PHE A 84 9.43 -9.44 10.38
N LEU A 85 8.70 -9.84 9.33
CA LEU A 85 7.32 -10.32 9.43
C LEU A 85 7.19 -11.53 10.35
N PHE A 86 8.08 -12.52 10.21
CA PHE A 86 8.05 -13.72 11.04
C PHE A 86 8.43 -13.43 12.49
N ASN A 87 9.51 -12.69 12.73
CA ASN A 87 9.95 -12.35 14.08
C ASN A 87 8.91 -11.47 14.78
N ALA A 88 8.57 -10.32 14.18
CA ALA A 88 7.62 -9.37 14.76
C ALA A 88 6.21 -9.97 14.86
N GLY A 89 5.79 -10.80 13.90
CA GLY A 89 4.50 -11.48 13.94
C GLY A 89 4.44 -12.55 15.03
N PHE A 90 5.48 -13.38 15.18
CA PHE A 90 5.52 -14.44 16.18
C PHE A 90 5.68 -13.89 17.59
N ASP A 91 6.61 -12.96 17.79
CA ASP A 91 6.80 -12.27 19.06
C ASP A 91 5.55 -11.48 19.42
N GLY A 92 4.94 -10.78 18.46
CA GLY A 92 3.71 -10.06 18.70
C GLY A 92 2.53 -10.96 19.04
N TRP A 93 2.41 -12.13 18.38
CA TRP A 93 1.38 -13.10 18.71
C TRP A 93 1.56 -13.65 20.13
N ARG A 94 2.78 -14.04 20.49
CA ARG A 94 3.13 -14.55 21.83
C ARG A 94 2.82 -13.54 22.92
N HIS A 95 3.20 -12.28 22.73
CA HIS A 95 3.04 -11.25 23.76
C HIS A 95 1.68 -10.55 23.71
N SER A 96 0.86 -10.77 22.68
CA SER A 96 -0.50 -10.21 22.63
C SER A 96 -1.44 -10.75 23.71
N PHE A 97 -1.06 -11.84 24.38
CA PHE A 97 -1.74 -12.39 25.54
C PHE A 97 -1.41 -11.66 26.85
N ASP A 98 -0.37 -10.83 26.86
CA ASP A 98 0.01 -10.00 28.00
C ASP A 98 -0.59 -8.58 27.86
N PRO A 99 -0.87 -7.87 28.97
CA PRO A 99 -1.27 -6.46 28.93
C PRO A 99 -0.19 -5.60 28.27
N PHE A 100 -0.61 -4.69 27.38
CA PHE A 100 0.32 -3.72 26.78
C PHE A 100 0.60 -2.62 27.80
N ARG A 101 1.85 -2.52 28.27
CA ARG A 101 2.27 -1.49 29.23
C ARG A 101 2.99 -0.35 28.54
N ARG A 102 2.70 0.89 28.93
CA ARG A 102 3.40 2.08 28.43
C ARG A 102 3.47 3.16 29.50
N TYR A 103 4.59 3.86 29.56
CA TYR A 103 4.77 5.01 30.45
C TYR A 103 4.20 6.28 29.81
N VAL A 104 3.13 6.85 30.37
CA VAL A 104 2.42 8.01 29.82
C VAL A 104 2.19 9.02 30.94
N ALA A 105 2.48 10.30 30.69
CA ALA A 105 2.25 11.39 31.63
C ALA A 105 2.82 11.15 33.05
N GLY A 106 4.00 10.54 33.15
CA GLY A 106 4.70 10.35 34.41
C GLY A 106 4.43 9.03 35.15
N SER A 107 3.62 8.12 34.61
CA SER A 107 3.33 6.83 35.24
C SER A 107 3.18 5.68 34.25
N LEU A 108 3.44 4.45 34.71
CA LEU A 108 3.22 3.23 33.94
C LEU A 108 1.73 2.87 33.91
N HIS A 109 1.18 2.66 32.72
CA HIS A 109 -0.22 2.29 32.51
C HIS A 109 -0.35 1.02 31.68
N GLU A 110 -1.35 0.20 32.01
CA GLU A 110 -1.74 -0.96 31.22
C GLU A 110 -2.89 -0.59 30.28
N PHE A 111 -2.77 -1.01 29.03
CA PHE A 111 -3.77 -0.84 27.99
C PHE A 111 -4.31 -2.22 27.60
N PRO A 112 -5.64 -2.35 27.39
CA PRO A 112 -6.24 -3.61 27.01
C PRO A 112 -5.79 -3.99 25.59
N THR A 113 -5.24 -5.20 25.44
CA THR A 113 -4.97 -5.80 24.14
C THR A 113 -6.26 -6.46 23.62
N PRO A 114 -6.82 -5.99 22.49
CA PRO A 114 -8.03 -6.60 21.96
C PRO A 114 -7.78 -8.08 21.59
N VAL A 115 -8.71 -8.98 21.93
CA VAL A 115 -8.63 -10.43 21.61
C VAL A 115 -8.49 -10.70 20.11
N ARG A 116 -8.94 -9.78 19.26
CA ARG A 116 -8.74 -9.85 17.80
C ARG A 116 -7.28 -9.74 17.36
N THR A 117 -6.41 -9.15 18.18
CA THR A 117 -5.00 -8.91 17.86
C THR A 117 -4.21 -10.21 17.62
N PRO A 118 -4.20 -11.20 18.54
CA PRO A 118 -3.56 -12.48 18.29
C PRO A 118 -4.11 -13.18 17.04
N VAL A 119 -5.42 -13.12 16.82
CA VAL A 119 -6.07 -13.74 15.65
C VAL A 119 -5.58 -13.10 14.34
N TYR A 120 -5.47 -11.77 14.30
CA TYR A 120 -4.95 -11.06 13.13
C TYR A 120 -3.47 -11.34 12.88
N LEU A 121 -2.65 -11.39 13.93
CA LEU A 121 -1.23 -11.73 13.83
C LEU A 121 -1.02 -13.18 13.35
N ALA A 122 -1.77 -14.13 13.90
CA ALA A 122 -1.73 -15.52 13.46
C ALA A 122 -2.18 -15.68 12.00
N THR A 123 -3.24 -14.98 11.60
CA THR A 123 -3.73 -14.97 10.21
C THR A 123 -2.68 -14.38 9.27
N ALA A 124 -2.05 -13.26 9.65
CA ALA A 124 -1.01 -12.63 8.84
C ALA A 124 0.22 -13.53 8.66
N LEU A 125 0.68 -14.20 9.73
CA LEU A 125 1.76 -15.18 9.68
C LEU A 125 1.41 -16.38 8.81
N LEU A 126 0.17 -16.89 8.91
CA LEU A 126 -0.32 -18.00 8.10
C LEU A 126 -0.35 -17.63 6.62
N VAL A 127 -0.87 -16.46 6.28
CA VAL A 127 -0.89 -15.95 4.89
C VAL A 127 0.52 -15.72 4.36
N ALA A 128 1.41 -15.11 5.15
CA ALA A 128 2.81 -14.91 4.76
C ALA A 128 3.51 -16.25 4.49
N SER A 129 3.31 -17.26 5.34
CA SER A 129 3.82 -18.61 5.16
C SER A 129 3.25 -19.27 3.90
N ALA A 130 1.94 -19.14 3.68
CA ALA A 130 1.27 -19.68 2.51
C ALA A 130 1.82 -19.06 1.21
N LEU A 131 2.02 -17.74 1.19
CA LEU A 131 2.64 -17.05 0.07
C LEU A 131 4.06 -17.54 -0.19
N VAL A 132 4.88 -17.78 0.84
CA VAL A 132 6.23 -18.36 0.66
C VAL A 132 6.15 -19.72 -0.02
N VAL A 133 5.30 -20.63 0.48
CA VAL A 133 5.15 -21.98 -0.08
C VAL A 133 4.68 -21.94 -1.53
N VAL A 134 3.64 -21.14 -1.82
CA VAL A 134 3.11 -20.98 -3.19
C VAL A 134 4.18 -20.44 -4.13
N ASN A 135 4.91 -19.39 -3.72
CA ASN A 135 5.93 -18.78 -4.57
C ASN A 135 7.13 -19.72 -4.83
N LEU A 136 7.59 -20.45 -3.80
CA LEU A 136 8.64 -21.45 -3.96
C LEU A 136 8.20 -22.55 -4.92
N ALA A 137 6.96 -23.03 -4.81
CA ALA A 137 6.42 -24.03 -5.71
C ALA A 137 6.30 -23.50 -7.15
N ILE A 138 5.83 -22.27 -7.36
CA ILE A 138 5.75 -21.64 -8.68
C ILE A 138 7.15 -21.61 -9.33
N VAL A 139 8.15 -21.10 -8.62
CA VAL A 139 9.52 -20.99 -9.15
C VAL A 139 10.11 -22.36 -9.43
N ALA A 140 10.03 -23.29 -8.47
CA ALA A 140 10.63 -24.62 -8.62
C ALA A 140 10.01 -25.42 -9.77
N LEU A 141 8.69 -25.41 -9.91
CA LEU A 141 7.98 -26.15 -10.96
C LEU A 141 8.12 -25.46 -12.33
N ALA A 142 8.11 -24.13 -12.40
CA ALA A 142 8.36 -23.42 -13.65
C ALA A 142 9.78 -23.68 -14.18
N LEU A 143 10.79 -23.68 -13.31
CA LEU A 143 12.18 -23.99 -13.68
C LEU A 143 12.32 -25.46 -14.10
N ALA A 144 11.75 -26.39 -13.36
CA ALA A 144 11.84 -27.82 -13.66
C ALA A 144 11.17 -28.22 -14.98
N ARG A 145 10.25 -27.39 -15.49
CA ARG A 145 9.54 -27.60 -16.77
C ARG A 145 9.94 -26.60 -17.85
N ALA A 146 11.02 -25.84 -17.63
CA ALA A 146 11.55 -24.94 -18.64
C ALA A 146 11.90 -25.74 -19.92
N PRO A 147 11.70 -25.17 -21.13
CA PRO A 147 11.89 -25.90 -22.40
C PRO A 147 13.28 -26.52 -22.58
N THR A 148 14.28 -25.97 -21.89
CA THR A 148 15.68 -26.38 -21.92
C THR A 148 16.04 -27.45 -20.89
N SER A 149 15.12 -27.79 -19.99
CA SER A 149 15.36 -28.72 -18.88
C SER A 149 14.66 -30.04 -19.13
N THR A 150 15.37 -31.15 -19.00
CA THR A 150 14.73 -32.47 -18.90
C THR A 150 14.04 -32.55 -17.54
N PRO A 151 12.70 -32.64 -17.47
CA PRO A 151 11.99 -32.63 -16.22
C PRO A 151 12.44 -33.82 -15.35
N PRO A 152 12.65 -33.62 -14.04
CA PRO A 152 13.08 -34.70 -13.17
C PRO A 152 12.00 -35.78 -13.07
N LYS A 153 12.38 -37.04 -12.84
CA LYS A 153 11.46 -38.21 -12.89
C LYS A 153 10.23 -38.10 -11.98
N TRP A 154 10.35 -37.40 -10.84
CA TRP A 154 9.25 -37.17 -9.90
C TRP A 154 8.23 -36.14 -10.40
N MET A 155 8.56 -35.35 -11.43
CA MET A 155 7.71 -34.30 -11.98
C MET A 155 6.83 -34.84 -13.12
N SER A 156 5.81 -35.61 -12.74
CA SER A 156 4.83 -36.13 -13.70
C SER A 156 3.90 -35.05 -14.26
N ASP A 157 3.29 -35.33 -15.40
CA ASP A 157 2.22 -34.49 -15.97
C ASP A 157 1.01 -34.38 -15.05
N ALA A 158 0.73 -35.43 -14.28
CA ALA A 158 -0.34 -35.44 -13.27
C ALA A 158 -0.05 -34.47 -12.13
N LEU A 159 1.19 -34.46 -11.60
CA LEU A 159 1.62 -33.49 -10.58
C LEU A 159 1.45 -32.05 -11.09
N PHE A 160 1.93 -31.79 -12.30
CA PHE A 160 1.84 -30.45 -12.89
C PHE A 160 0.38 -30.03 -13.12
N GLY A 161 -0.48 -30.96 -13.56
CA GLY A 161 -1.92 -30.74 -13.71
C GLY A 161 -2.61 -30.40 -12.39
N ASP A 162 -2.33 -31.15 -11.33
CA ASP A 162 -2.90 -30.93 -10.00
C ASP A 162 -2.50 -29.56 -9.44
N VAL A 163 -1.22 -29.20 -9.52
CA VAL A 163 -0.74 -27.88 -9.06
C VAL A 163 -1.34 -26.76 -9.90
N THR A 164 -1.44 -26.94 -11.23
CA THR A 164 -2.06 -25.93 -12.11
C THR A 164 -3.53 -25.69 -11.73
N ALA A 165 -4.28 -26.73 -11.38
CA ALA A 165 -5.66 -26.59 -10.92
C ALA A 165 -5.76 -25.75 -9.62
N VAL A 166 -4.84 -25.97 -8.68
CA VAL A 166 -4.77 -25.17 -7.43
C VAL A 166 -4.41 -23.71 -7.75
N LEU A 167 -3.42 -23.47 -8.62
CA LEU A 167 -3.05 -22.12 -9.03
C LEU A 167 -4.19 -21.39 -9.75
N ASN A 168 -4.98 -22.09 -10.57
CA ASN A 168 -6.16 -21.52 -11.21
C ASN A 168 -7.18 -20.99 -10.19
N ALA A 169 -7.45 -21.76 -9.13
CA ALA A 169 -8.33 -21.30 -8.05
C ALA A 169 -7.77 -20.05 -7.35
N LEU A 170 -6.46 -20.02 -7.08
CA LEU A 170 -5.79 -18.88 -6.47
C LEU A 170 -5.84 -17.62 -7.34
N VAL A 171 -5.49 -17.73 -8.63
CA VAL A 171 -5.50 -16.59 -9.57
C VAL A 171 -6.93 -16.09 -9.76
N LEU A 172 -7.92 -16.97 -9.85
CA LEU A 172 -9.33 -16.57 -9.95
C LEU A 172 -9.78 -15.79 -8.71
N ALA A 173 -9.44 -16.27 -7.51
CA ALA A 173 -9.73 -15.56 -6.27
C ALA A 173 -9.09 -14.17 -6.22
N ALA A 174 -7.82 -14.07 -6.63
CA ALA A 174 -7.09 -12.80 -6.69
C ALA A 174 -7.72 -11.84 -7.72
N ALA A 175 -8.15 -12.35 -8.87
CA ALA A 175 -8.81 -11.58 -9.91
C ALA A 175 -10.20 -11.10 -9.47
N THR A 176 -10.98 -11.94 -8.80
CA THR A 176 -12.28 -11.56 -8.20
C THR A 176 -12.08 -10.44 -7.18
N PHE A 177 -11.15 -10.60 -6.24
CA PHE A 177 -10.84 -9.56 -5.25
C PHE A 177 -10.42 -8.23 -5.92
N THR A 178 -9.51 -8.30 -6.88
CA THR A 178 -9.05 -7.13 -7.65
C THR A 178 -10.21 -6.45 -8.39
N GLY A 179 -11.11 -7.22 -8.99
CA GLY A 179 -12.32 -6.72 -9.63
C GLY A 179 -13.26 -5.99 -8.65
N CYS A 180 -13.45 -6.54 -7.45
CA CYS A 180 -14.24 -5.90 -6.39
C CYS A 180 -13.60 -4.59 -5.89
N LEU A 181 -12.27 -4.55 -5.75
CA LEU A 181 -11.55 -3.32 -5.43
C LEU A 181 -11.68 -2.27 -6.52
N LEU A 182 -11.52 -2.66 -7.79
CA LEU A 182 -11.66 -1.76 -8.94
C LEU A 182 -13.08 -1.19 -9.02
N LEU A 183 -14.10 -2.04 -8.83
CA LEU A 183 -15.50 -1.60 -8.81
C LEU A 183 -15.74 -0.59 -7.69
N SER A 184 -15.23 -0.86 -6.48
CA SER A 184 -15.32 0.06 -5.33
C SER A 184 -14.63 1.41 -5.63
N TYR A 185 -13.45 1.36 -6.24
CA TYR A 185 -12.69 2.54 -6.64
C TYR A 185 -13.41 3.37 -7.71
N LEU A 186 -13.96 2.73 -8.75
CA LEU A 186 -14.70 3.39 -9.82
C LEU A 186 -16.01 4.01 -9.31
N ALA A 187 -16.76 3.28 -8.48
CA ALA A 187 -17.97 3.77 -7.83
C ALA A 187 -17.71 5.04 -7.02
N ARG A 188 -16.54 5.11 -6.37
CA ARG A 188 -16.08 6.29 -5.64
C ARG A 188 -15.60 7.42 -6.55
N ARG A 189 -14.87 7.14 -7.63
CA ARG A 189 -14.45 8.19 -8.59
C ARG A 189 -15.65 8.89 -9.21
N TRP A 190 -16.75 8.17 -9.41
CA TRP A 190 -18.02 8.75 -9.86
C TRP A 190 -18.66 9.68 -8.83
N ARG A 191 -18.22 9.66 -7.56
CA ARG A 191 -18.70 10.56 -6.50
C ARG A 191 -18.15 11.98 -6.55
N VAL A 192 -16.92 12.14 -7.01
CA VAL A 192 -16.23 13.45 -7.05
C VAL A 192 -16.80 14.33 -8.17
N ARG A 193 -17.38 13.75 -9.22
CA ARG A 193 -18.17 14.52 -10.21
C ARG A 193 -19.54 14.82 -9.60
N ARG A 194 -19.78 16.09 -9.21
CA ARG A 194 -20.95 16.72 -8.55
C ARG A 194 -22.34 16.36 -9.11
N VAL A 195 -22.65 15.09 -9.31
CA VAL A 195 -23.97 14.59 -9.68
C VAL A 195 -24.65 14.16 -8.38
N PRO A 196 -25.86 14.67 -8.06
CA PRO A 196 -26.64 14.24 -6.92
C PRO A 196 -26.70 12.71 -6.86
N ALA A 197 -26.47 12.13 -5.68
CA ALA A 197 -26.43 10.68 -5.53
C ALA A 197 -27.80 10.08 -5.82
N THR A 198 -27.99 9.58 -7.04
CA THR A 198 -29.16 8.79 -7.41
C THR A 198 -29.20 7.50 -6.58
N ALA A 199 -30.40 6.97 -6.31
CA ALA A 199 -30.60 5.71 -5.58
C ALA A 199 -29.69 4.54 -6.04
N PRO A 200 -29.50 4.26 -7.35
CA PRO A 200 -28.63 3.17 -7.81
C PRO A 200 -27.15 3.38 -7.42
N ARG A 201 -26.68 4.62 -7.33
CA ARG A 201 -25.29 4.89 -6.95
C ARG A 201 -25.02 4.64 -5.47
N ARG A 202 -25.99 4.94 -4.59
CA ARG A 202 -25.90 4.58 -3.17
C ARG A 202 -25.83 3.05 -3.02
N LEU A 203 -26.66 2.33 -3.76
CA LEU A 203 -26.66 0.86 -3.74
C LEU A 203 -25.29 0.27 -4.14
N VAL A 204 -24.67 0.76 -5.23
CA VAL A 204 -23.34 0.29 -5.66
C VAL A 204 -22.29 0.49 -4.56
N MET A 205 -22.27 1.64 -3.88
CA MET A 205 -21.33 1.90 -2.79
C MET A 205 -21.57 0.96 -1.60
N TRP A 206 -22.83 0.79 -1.20
CA TRP A 206 -23.23 -0.10 -0.11
C TRP A 206 -22.90 -1.57 -0.36
N ILE A 207 -22.93 -2.03 -1.60
CA ILE A 207 -22.61 -3.41 -1.96
C ILE A 207 -21.11 -3.60 -2.15
N SER A 208 -20.43 -2.65 -2.79
CA SER A 208 -19.02 -2.81 -3.21
C SER A 208 -18.06 -2.98 -2.03
N GLY A 209 -18.25 -2.26 -0.92
CA GLY A 209 -17.43 -2.39 0.29
C GLY A 209 -17.50 -3.78 0.93
N PRO A 210 -18.70 -4.26 1.35
CA PRO A 210 -18.88 -5.61 1.89
C PRO A 210 -18.41 -6.71 0.92
N LEU A 211 -18.64 -6.55 -0.38
CA LEU A 211 -18.18 -7.49 -1.39
C LEU A 211 -16.64 -7.53 -1.48
N ALA A 212 -15.96 -6.38 -1.36
CA ALA A 212 -14.50 -6.31 -1.29
C ALA A 212 -13.96 -6.99 -0.02
N ILE A 213 -14.60 -6.81 1.13
CA ILE A 213 -14.24 -7.52 2.37
C ILE A 213 -14.42 -9.02 2.21
N PHE A 214 -15.58 -9.46 1.71
CA PHE A 214 -15.87 -10.87 1.51
C PHE A 214 -14.87 -11.53 0.56
N SER A 215 -14.60 -10.91 -0.59
CA SER A 215 -13.63 -11.41 -1.55
C SER A 215 -12.19 -11.39 -1.02
N PHE A 216 -11.83 -10.45 -0.15
CA PHE A 216 -10.55 -10.45 0.56
C PHE A 216 -10.39 -11.65 1.50
N TRP A 217 -11.40 -11.93 2.31
CA TRP A 217 -11.40 -13.11 3.19
C TRP A 217 -11.37 -14.41 2.39
N LEU A 218 -12.14 -14.49 1.31
CA LEU A 218 -12.11 -15.62 0.39
C LEU A 218 -10.70 -15.82 -0.20
N LEU A 219 -10.03 -14.73 -0.60
CA LEU A 219 -8.65 -14.78 -1.09
C LEU A 219 -7.67 -15.30 -0.03
N ILE A 220 -7.80 -14.86 1.23
CA ILE A 220 -6.98 -15.36 2.35
C ILE A 220 -7.16 -16.88 2.54
N VAL A 221 -8.41 -17.34 2.56
CA VAL A 221 -8.74 -18.77 2.72
C VAL A 221 -8.18 -19.58 1.55
N ILE A 222 -8.41 -19.13 0.31
CA ILE A 222 -7.92 -19.84 -0.89
C ILE A 222 -6.39 -19.83 -0.95
N THR A 223 -5.72 -18.75 -0.58
CA THR A 223 -4.24 -18.69 -0.52
C THR A 223 -3.69 -19.72 0.46
N THR A 224 -4.27 -19.78 1.66
CA THR A 224 -3.87 -20.73 2.70
C THR A 224 -4.13 -22.18 2.29
N ALA A 225 -5.34 -22.46 1.79
CA ALA A 225 -5.71 -23.78 1.29
C ALA A 225 -4.83 -24.21 0.11
N SER A 226 -4.47 -23.29 -0.78
CA SER A 226 -3.59 -23.55 -1.93
C SER A 226 -2.19 -23.96 -1.49
N ALA A 227 -1.61 -23.28 -0.50
CA ALA A 227 -0.30 -23.65 0.03
C ALA A 227 -0.29 -25.07 0.62
N LEU A 228 -1.30 -25.41 1.42
CA LEU A 228 -1.44 -26.75 1.99
C LEU A 228 -1.68 -27.81 0.91
N ALA A 229 -2.55 -27.52 -0.06
CA ALA A 229 -2.84 -28.41 -1.17
C ALA A 229 -1.60 -28.67 -2.03
N ILE A 230 -0.82 -27.63 -2.36
CA ILE A 230 0.42 -27.76 -3.13
C ILE A 230 1.43 -28.63 -2.38
N ALA A 231 1.66 -28.36 -1.09
CA ALA A 231 2.58 -29.14 -0.27
C ALA A 231 2.17 -30.62 -0.22
N PHE A 232 0.87 -30.89 -0.02
CA PHE A 232 0.31 -32.24 0.03
C PHE A 232 0.40 -32.96 -1.32
N VAL A 233 0.05 -32.29 -2.42
CA VAL A 233 0.15 -32.82 -3.79
C VAL A 233 1.60 -33.19 -4.12
N ILE A 234 2.56 -32.31 -3.83
CA ILE A 234 3.99 -32.57 -4.05
C ILE A 234 4.45 -33.78 -3.22
N TYR A 235 4.08 -33.83 -1.94
CA TYR A 235 4.42 -34.95 -1.07
C TYR A 235 3.85 -36.27 -1.60
N PHE A 236 2.56 -36.29 -1.95
CA PHE A 236 1.87 -37.47 -2.45
C PHE A 236 2.51 -38.01 -3.73
N HIS A 237 2.73 -37.16 -4.74
CA HIS A 237 3.36 -37.59 -6.00
C HIS A 237 4.80 -38.06 -5.79
N ARG A 238 5.53 -37.48 -4.83
CA ARG A 238 6.88 -37.92 -4.48
C ARG A 238 6.88 -39.30 -3.80
N THR A 239 5.93 -39.60 -2.91
CA THR A 239 5.87 -40.87 -2.18
C THR A 239 5.20 -41.99 -2.97
N ALA A 240 4.23 -41.66 -3.83
CA ALA A 240 3.46 -42.64 -4.60
C ALA A 240 4.19 -43.13 -5.87
N GLN A 241 5.39 -42.62 -6.17
CA GLN A 241 6.19 -43.01 -7.34
C GLN A 241 7.56 -43.65 -7.01
N PRO A 242 7.64 -44.82 -6.33
CA PRO A 242 8.91 -45.53 -6.20
C PRO A 242 9.40 -46.17 -7.52
N ASP A 243 8.49 -46.75 -8.32
CA ASP A 243 8.87 -47.74 -9.34
C ASP A 243 8.42 -47.42 -10.78
N GLY A 244 8.37 -46.14 -11.18
CA GLY A 244 8.28 -45.70 -12.58
C GLY A 244 7.02 -46.07 -13.40
N ALA A 245 6.18 -46.99 -12.91
CA ALA A 245 5.05 -47.57 -13.66
C ALA A 245 3.67 -47.10 -13.16
N ALA A 246 3.56 -46.53 -11.96
CA ALA A 246 2.31 -45.97 -11.42
C ALA A 246 2.04 -44.51 -11.86
N ALA A 247 2.58 -44.12 -13.02
CA ALA A 247 2.36 -42.82 -13.63
C ALA A 247 0.98 -42.76 -14.30
N ALA A 248 0.04 -41.99 -13.75
CA ALA A 248 -0.99 -41.26 -14.52
C ALA A 248 -2.08 -40.60 -13.67
N THR A 249 -2.42 -41.15 -12.50
CA THR A 249 -3.64 -40.72 -11.82
C THR A 249 -3.42 -39.45 -11.01
N SER A 250 -4.02 -38.35 -11.47
CA SER A 250 -4.17 -37.09 -10.72
C SER A 250 -4.74 -37.38 -9.34
N LEU A 251 -4.15 -36.78 -8.30
CA LEU A 251 -4.65 -36.90 -6.93
C LEU A 251 -6.06 -36.29 -6.83
N LEU A 252 -6.27 -35.16 -7.49
CA LEU A 252 -7.58 -34.54 -7.57
C LEU A 252 -8.59 -35.47 -8.25
N ALA A 253 -8.19 -36.22 -9.28
CA ALA A 253 -9.05 -37.17 -9.98
C ALA A 253 -9.47 -38.39 -9.14
N ARG A 254 -8.81 -38.62 -7.99
CA ARG A 254 -9.25 -39.63 -7.00
C ARG A 254 -10.36 -39.11 -6.09
N VAL A 255 -10.40 -37.80 -5.87
CA VAL A 255 -11.38 -37.15 -4.98
C VAL A 255 -12.59 -36.62 -5.77
N PHE A 256 -12.33 -36.11 -6.96
CA PHE A 256 -13.32 -35.54 -7.88
C PHE A 256 -13.34 -36.31 -9.18
N SER A 257 -14.49 -36.36 -9.86
CA SER A 257 -14.55 -36.98 -11.18
C SER A 257 -13.62 -36.23 -12.16
N GLU A 258 -12.92 -36.97 -13.03
CA GLU A 258 -12.04 -36.40 -14.05
C GLU A 258 -12.77 -35.37 -14.92
N ARG A 259 -14.04 -35.64 -15.26
CA ARG A 259 -14.91 -34.70 -15.97
C ARG A 259 -15.12 -33.39 -15.22
N SER A 260 -15.29 -33.44 -13.89
CA SER A 260 -15.47 -32.24 -13.06
C SER A 260 -14.19 -31.39 -13.05
N ILE A 261 -13.03 -32.01 -12.96
CA ILE A 261 -11.72 -31.31 -12.95
C ILE A 261 -11.46 -30.64 -14.28
N VAL A 262 -11.67 -31.37 -15.39
CA VAL A 262 -11.51 -30.82 -16.74
C VAL A 262 -12.47 -29.65 -16.95
N ARG A 263 -13.74 -29.77 -16.54
CA ARG A 263 -14.72 -28.66 -16.62
C ARG A 263 -14.31 -27.46 -15.79
N LEU A 264 -13.89 -27.67 -14.54
CA LEU A 264 -13.45 -26.59 -13.65
C LEU A 264 -12.24 -25.86 -14.23
N ARG A 265 -11.24 -26.61 -14.73
CA ARG A 265 -10.04 -26.05 -15.36
C ARG A 265 -10.38 -25.23 -16.60
N SER A 266 -11.15 -25.79 -17.52
CA SER A 266 -11.56 -25.09 -18.74
C SER A 266 -12.39 -23.85 -18.44
N ALA A 267 -13.32 -23.92 -17.47
CA ALA A 267 -14.10 -22.76 -17.05
C ALA A 267 -13.22 -21.67 -16.42
N ALA A 268 -12.29 -22.04 -15.54
CA ALA A 268 -11.34 -21.10 -14.95
C ALA A 268 -10.48 -20.44 -16.02
N ASP A 269 -9.92 -21.22 -16.95
CA ASP A 269 -9.11 -20.69 -18.05
C ASP A 269 -9.93 -19.72 -18.91
N GLY A 270 -11.16 -20.09 -19.30
CA GLY A 270 -12.06 -19.22 -20.06
C GLY A 270 -12.36 -17.89 -19.35
N VAL A 271 -12.57 -17.91 -18.03
CA VAL A 271 -12.74 -16.69 -17.22
C VAL A 271 -11.45 -15.87 -17.20
N LEU A 272 -10.29 -16.49 -16.96
CA LEU A 272 -9.01 -15.79 -16.91
C LEU A 272 -8.64 -15.13 -18.24
N TRP A 273 -8.89 -15.82 -19.36
CA TRP A 273 -8.73 -15.25 -20.70
C TRP A 273 -9.65 -14.05 -20.92
N THR A 274 -10.91 -14.15 -20.51
CA THR A 274 -11.88 -13.05 -20.61
C THR A 274 -11.43 -11.85 -19.77
N LEU A 275 -11.02 -12.07 -18.52
CA LEU A 275 -10.51 -11.01 -17.65
C LEU A 275 -9.24 -10.37 -18.19
N THR A 276 -8.34 -11.17 -18.75
CA THR A 276 -7.10 -10.69 -19.38
C THR A 276 -7.41 -9.84 -20.62
N ALA A 277 -8.35 -10.27 -21.47
CA ALA A 277 -8.79 -9.51 -22.62
C ALA A 277 -9.47 -8.19 -22.22
N ILE A 278 -10.32 -8.20 -21.18
CA ILE A 278 -10.94 -6.98 -20.63
C ILE A 278 -9.87 -6.03 -20.09
N ALA A 279 -8.88 -6.54 -19.33
CA ALA A 279 -7.79 -5.73 -18.80
C ALA A 279 -6.94 -5.14 -19.92
N ALA A 280 -6.56 -5.94 -20.92
CA ALA A 280 -5.81 -5.50 -22.08
C ALA A 280 -6.57 -4.42 -22.88
N ALA A 281 -7.87 -4.60 -23.10
CA ALA A 281 -8.71 -3.60 -23.76
C ALA A 281 -8.87 -2.32 -22.92
N GLY A 282 -9.06 -2.45 -21.60
CA GLY A 282 -9.22 -1.32 -20.69
C GLY A 282 -7.95 -0.49 -20.50
N MET A 283 -6.77 -1.13 -20.46
CA MET A 283 -5.48 -0.45 -20.36
C MET A 283 -4.97 0.04 -21.72
N GLY A 284 -5.09 -0.80 -22.75
CA GLY A 284 -4.61 -0.53 -24.10
C GLY A 284 -5.50 0.45 -24.88
N GLY A 285 -6.82 0.42 -24.68
CA GLY A 285 -7.76 1.27 -25.41
C GLY A 285 -7.51 2.78 -25.26
N PRO A 286 -7.40 3.32 -24.02
CA PRO A 286 -7.09 4.75 -23.82
C PRO A 286 -5.72 5.14 -24.35
N TRP A 287 -4.72 4.25 -24.21
CA TRP A 287 -3.39 4.47 -24.75
C TRP A 287 -3.42 4.51 -26.28
N LEU A 288 -4.06 3.54 -26.94
CA LEU A 288 -4.27 3.51 -28.38
C LEU A 288 -5.02 4.74 -28.87
N LEU A 289 -6.06 5.18 -28.15
CA LEU A 289 -6.79 6.40 -28.49
C LEU A 289 -5.89 7.64 -28.37
N LYS A 290 -5.05 7.72 -27.34
CA LYS A 290 -4.08 8.81 -27.16
C LYS A 290 -3.04 8.81 -28.28
N VAL A 291 -2.48 7.65 -28.61
CA VAL A 291 -1.50 7.52 -29.70
C VAL A 291 -2.15 7.83 -31.05
N ALA A 292 -3.37 7.33 -31.32
CA ALA A 292 -4.10 7.64 -32.54
C ALA A 292 -4.44 9.13 -32.66
N ARG A 293 -4.79 9.80 -31.55
CA ARG A 293 -4.98 11.26 -31.52
C ARG A 293 -3.70 12.01 -31.81
N ASN A 294 -2.58 11.59 -31.22
CA ASN A 294 -1.27 12.22 -31.46
C ASN A 294 -0.81 11.98 -32.90
N ALA A 295 -0.94 10.76 -33.41
CA ALA A 295 -0.62 10.41 -34.80
C ALA A 295 -1.53 11.16 -35.79
N SER A 296 -2.81 11.33 -35.47
CA SER A 296 -3.73 12.17 -36.26
C SER A 296 -3.31 13.63 -36.25
N ALA A 297 -2.91 14.17 -35.09
CA ALA A 297 -2.39 15.53 -34.99
C ALA A 297 -1.07 15.72 -35.77
N GLU A 298 -0.21 14.70 -35.85
CA GLU A 298 0.99 14.71 -36.68
C GLU A 298 0.68 14.57 -38.19
N LEU A 299 -0.31 13.74 -38.55
CA LEU A 299 -0.69 13.50 -39.95
C LEU A 299 -1.48 14.66 -40.59
N PHE A 300 -2.34 15.30 -39.80
CA PHE A 300 -3.22 16.38 -40.24
C PHE A 300 -2.82 17.76 -39.68
N GLY A 301 -1.71 17.82 -38.96
CA GLY A 301 -1.12 19.06 -38.47
C GLY A 301 -0.51 19.91 -39.59
N PRO A 302 -0.44 21.24 -39.41
CA PRO A 302 0.11 22.15 -40.42
C PRO A 302 1.63 22.00 -40.64
N ASP A 303 2.38 21.47 -39.67
CA ASP A 303 3.83 21.24 -39.78
C ASP A 303 4.13 19.87 -40.44
N ARG A 304 4.41 19.91 -41.75
CA ARG A 304 4.58 18.73 -42.62
C ARG A 304 6.00 18.14 -42.68
N ASP A 305 6.92 18.55 -41.79
CA ASP A 305 8.35 18.21 -41.93
C ASP A 305 8.79 16.88 -41.28
N VAL A 306 7.90 16.16 -40.59
CA VAL A 306 8.23 14.86 -39.96
C VAL A 306 7.80 13.66 -40.82
N LYS A 307 8.25 13.61 -42.09
CA LYS A 307 7.82 12.56 -43.04
C LYS A 307 8.40 11.16 -42.79
N GLY A 308 9.33 10.99 -41.84
CA GLY A 308 10.03 9.71 -41.59
C GLY A 308 9.51 8.88 -40.41
N ALA A 309 8.77 9.45 -39.46
CA ALA A 309 8.40 8.76 -38.21
C ALA A 309 7.02 8.06 -38.27
N TRP A 310 6.13 8.50 -39.15
CA TRP A 310 4.72 8.07 -39.16
C TRP A 310 4.53 6.57 -39.49
N TRP A 311 5.38 5.99 -40.35
CA TRP A 311 5.26 4.58 -40.73
C TRP A 311 5.64 3.66 -39.57
N HIS A 312 6.59 4.06 -38.72
CA HIS A 312 6.94 3.32 -37.51
C HIS A 312 5.77 3.36 -36.51
N THR A 313 5.20 4.55 -36.29
CA THR A 313 4.04 4.71 -35.41
C THR A 313 2.84 3.91 -35.92
N ALA A 314 2.55 3.96 -37.22
CA ALA A 314 1.49 3.18 -37.84
C ALA A 314 1.74 1.66 -37.77
N ALA A 315 2.97 1.21 -37.98
CA ALA A 315 3.34 -0.21 -37.88
C ALA A 315 3.22 -0.73 -36.45
N VAL A 316 3.67 0.04 -35.45
CA VAL A 316 3.53 -0.31 -34.03
C VAL A 316 2.06 -0.34 -33.61
N LEU A 317 1.26 0.63 -34.05
CA LEU A 317 -0.19 0.66 -33.81
C LEU A 317 -0.90 -0.53 -34.45
N GLY A 318 -0.57 -0.84 -35.71
CA GLY A 318 -1.11 -1.98 -36.44
C GLY A 318 -0.77 -3.29 -35.74
N ALA A 319 0.50 -3.50 -35.38
CA ALA A 319 0.95 -4.70 -34.68
C ALA A 319 0.23 -4.87 -33.33
N PHE A 320 0.10 -3.80 -32.54
CA PHE A 320 -0.59 -3.86 -31.25
C PHE A 320 -2.10 -4.11 -31.40
N ALA A 321 -2.75 -3.47 -32.38
CA ALA A 321 -4.17 -3.69 -32.66
C ALA A 321 -4.44 -5.13 -33.12
N THR A 322 -3.58 -5.67 -33.99
CA THR A 322 -3.65 -7.07 -34.43
C THR A 322 -3.44 -8.03 -33.25
N LEU A 323 -2.42 -7.80 -32.42
CA LEU A 323 -2.14 -8.65 -31.26
C LEU A 323 -3.29 -8.61 -30.23
N SER A 324 -3.88 -7.44 -30.01
CA SER A 324 -5.06 -7.27 -29.15
C SER A 324 -6.29 -7.97 -29.75
N ALA A 325 -6.50 -7.88 -31.06
CA ALA A 325 -7.61 -8.55 -31.74
C ALA A 325 -7.45 -10.08 -31.69
N ILE A 326 -6.25 -10.61 -31.88
CA ILE A 326 -5.95 -12.04 -31.72
C ILE A 326 -6.28 -12.48 -30.29
N LEU A 327 -5.81 -11.75 -29.27
CA LEU A 327 -6.12 -12.06 -27.87
C LEU A 327 -7.62 -12.02 -27.56
N ILE A 328 -8.37 -11.05 -28.09
CA ILE A 328 -9.83 -10.95 -27.90
C ILE A 328 -10.55 -12.11 -28.58
N VAL A 329 -10.18 -12.46 -29.82
CA VAL A 329 -10.76 -13.58 -30.57
C VAL A 329 -10.45 -14.90 -29.86
N GLU A 330 -9.21 -15.13 -29.44
CA GLU A 330 -8.82 -16.32 -28.67
C GLU A 330 -9.60 -16.40 -27.36
N ALA A 331 -9.71 -15.32 -26.60
CA ALA A 331 -10.50 -15.29 -25.37
C ALA A 331 -11.99 -15.60 -25.63
N GLY A 332 -12.57 -15.05 -26.70
CA GLY A 332 -13.96 -15.30 -27.10
C GLY A 332 -14.20 -16.75 -27.51
N VAL A 333 -13.30 -17.33 -28.30
CA VAL A 333 -13.35 -18.76 -28.70
C VAL A 333 -13.23 -19.66 -27.47
N MET A 334 -12.31 -19.36 -26.55
CA MET A 334 -12.13 -20.16 -25.33
C MET A 334 -13.31 -20.06 -24.38
N LEU A 335 -13.90 -18.86 -24.19
CA LEU A 335 -15.08 -18.67 -23.37
C LEU A 335 -16.29 -19.43 -23.97
N TRP A 336 -16.49 -19.32 -25.27
CA TRP A 336 -17.58 -20.01 -25.98
C TRP A 336 -17.42 -21.54 -25.92
N ALA A 337 -16.20 -22.05 -26.13
CA ALA A 337 -15.88 -23.47 -26.02
C ALA A 337 -16.11 -23.98 -24.59
N SER A 338 -15.74 -23.18 -23.57
CA SER A 338 -15.93 -23.52 -22.15
C SER A 338 -17.42 -23.58 -21.77
N MET A 339 -18.24 -22.66 -22.29
CA MET A 339 -19.70 -22.67 -22.05
C MET A 339 -20.41 -23.85 -22.69
N ARG A 340 -19.96 -24.32 -23.86
CA ARG A 340 -20.63 -25.42 -24.58
C ARG A 340 -20.19 -26.82 -24.16
N ALA A 341 -19.13 -26.96 -23.35
CA ALA A 341 -18.60 -28.24 -22.85
C ALA A 341 -18.37 -29.33 -23.94
N THR A 342 -18.30 -28.94 -25.22
CA THR A 342 -18.36 -29.85 -26.37
C THR A 342 -17.03 -30.06 -27.09
N MET A 343 -15.94 -29.43 -26.67
CA MET A 343 -14.63 -29.64 -27.32
C MET A 343 -13.64 -30.41 -26.43
N PRO A 344 -13.18 -31.60 -26.86
CA PRO A 344 -11.97 -32.19 -26.33
C PRO A 344 -10.77 -31.37 -26.82
N ALA A 345 -9.94 -30.92 -25.87
CA ALA A 345 -8.59 -30.41 -26.11
C ALA A 345 -8.45 -29.30 -27.19
N VAL A 346 -8.96 -28.10 -26.93
CA VAL A 346 -8.42 -26.91 -27.61
C VAL A 346 -7.02 -26.66 -27.06
N SER A 347 -6.02 -27.27 -27.70
CA SER A 347 -4.58 -27.00 -27.64
C SER A 347 -3.87 -27.10 -26.27
N LYS A 348 -2.76 -27.85 -26.22
CA LYS A 348 -1.82 -27.92 -25.08
C LYS A 348 -1.31 -26.54 -24.62
N TRP A 349 -1.48 -25.49 -25.42
CA TRP A 349 -1.02 -24.13 -25.15
C TRP A 349 -2.05 -23.23 -24.45
N THR A 350 -3.35 -23.58 -24.44
CA THR A 350 -4.41 -22.71 -23.89
C THR A 350 -4.51 -22.76 -22.36
N HIS A 351 -4.05 -23.86 -21.75
CA HIS A 351 -4.00 -24.07 -20.31
C HIS A 351 -2.81 -23.38 -19.61
N GLY A 352 -2.23 -22.37 -20.26
CA GLY A 352 -0.96 -21.77 -19.88
C GLY A 352 -1.08 -20.52 -19.02
N LEU A 353 -2.21 -19.78 -19.02
CA LEU A 353 -2.28 -18.44 -18.40
C LEU A 353 -2.15 -18.43 -16.87
N ALA A 354 -2.52 -19.52 -16.21
CA ALA A 354 -2.39 -19.66 -14.75
C ALA A 354 -0.98 -19.29 -14.27
N TRP A 355 0.03 -19.79 -14.97
CA TRP A 355 1.44 -19.63 -14.62
C TRP A 355 1.97 -18.20 -14.81
N PRO A 356 1.89 -17.56 -15.99
CA PRO A 356 2.30 -16.18 -16.16
C PRO A 356 1.47 -15.24 -15.28
N LEU A 357 0.15 -15.46 -15.11
CA LEU A 357 -0.65 -14.65 -14.19
C LEU A 357 -0.21 -14.84 -12.74
N ALA A 358 0.04 -16.07 -12.29
CA ALA A 358 0.56 -16.33 -10.94
C ALA A 358 1.96 -15.70 -10.74
N ILE A 359 2.81 -15.71 -11.76
CA ILE A 359 4.12 -15.01 -11.74
C ILE A 359 3.92 -13.49 -11.64
N VAL A 360 2.98 -12.91 -12.40
CA VAL A 360 2.66 -11.48 -12.31
C VAL A 360 2.11 -11.12 -10.94
N VAL A 361 1.15 -11.88 -10.42
CA VAL A 361 0.59 -11.69 -9.06
C VAL A 361 1.70 -11.81 -8.02
N SER A 362 2.56 -12.82 -8.12
CA SER A 362 3.75 -13.00 -7.28
C SER A 362 4.68 -11.79 -7.31
N ALA A 363 4.98 -11.27 -8.50
CA ALA A 363 5.84 -10.10 -8.68
C ALA A 363 5.22 -8.84 -8.06
N VAL A 364 3.90 -8.64 -8.22
CA VAL A 364 3.16 -7.53 -7.60
C VAL A 364 3.19 -7.63 -6.08
N VAL A 365 2.89 -8.81 -5.52
CA VAL A 365 2.94 -9.05 -4.07
C VAL A 365 4.35 -8.84 -3.54
N ARG A 366 5.38 -9.38 -4.21
CA ARG A 366 6.79 -9.19 -3.84
C ARG A 366 7.18 -7.72 -3.83
N ARG A 367 6.81 -6.98 -4.88
CA ARG A 367 7.07 -5.54 -4.96
C ARG A 367 6.39 -4.80 -3.81
N PHE A 368 5.12 -5.11 -3.54
CA PHE A 368 4.39 -4.54 -2.41
C PHE A 368 5.07 -4.84 -1.07
N LEU A 369 5.43 -6.10 -0.80
CA LEU A 369 6.13 -6.48 0.44
C LEU A 369 7.46 -5.72 0.59
N VAL A 370 8.30 -5.67 -0.45
CA VAL A 370 9.60 -5.01 -0.38
C VAL A 370 9.47 -3.50 -0.25
N GLN A 371 8.62 -2.86 -1.06
CA GLN A 371 8.49 -1.41 -1.05
C GLN A 371 7.76 -0.92 0.21
N TYR A 372 6.65 -1.55 0.56
CA TYR A 372 5.81 -1.07 1.65
C TYR A 372 6.32 -1.52 3.02
N LEU A 373 6.44 -2.84 3.20
CA LEU A 373 6.89 -3.39 4.49
C LEU A 373 8.40 -3.24 4.67
N GLY A 374 9.17 -3.07 3.60
CA GLY A 374 10.60 -2.83 3.70
C GLY A 374 10.93 -1.51 4.37
N ASP A 375 10.28 -0.41 3.98
CA ASP A 375 10.47 0.89 4.64
C ASP A 375 10.07 0.82 6.12
N VAL A 376 8.96 0.14 6.42
CA VAL A 376 8.47 -0.07 7.80
C VAL A 376 9.47 -0.93 8.59
N ALA A 377 9.96 -2.03 8.03
CA ALA A 377 10.95 -2.90 8.67
C ALA A 377 12.25 -2.14 8.92
N ALA A 378 12.77 -1.42 7.93
CA ALA A 378 13.97 -0.60 8.05
C ALA A 378 13.87 0.43 9.17
N TYR A 379 12.72 1.09 9.31
CA TYR A 379 12.54 2.14 10.30
C TYR A 379 12.23 1.60 11.70
N ILE A 380 11.48 0.50 11.81
CA ILE A 380 10.98 -0.02 13.09
C ILE A 380 11.92 -1.06 13.69
N GLN A 381 12.45 -1.99 12.90
CA GLN A 381 13.17 -3.16 13.42
C GLN A 381 14.28 -2.75 14.41
N PRO A 382 14.42 -3.40 15.58
CA PRO A 382 15.44 -3.04 16.57
C PRO A 382 16.86 -3.21 16.01
N GLN A 383 17.86 -2.80 16.78
CA GLN A 383 19.30 -2.79 16.45
C GLN A 383 19.92 -4.18 16.11
N GLU A 384 19.13 -5.19 15.75
CA GLU A 384 19.63 -6.51 15.32
C GLU A 384 20.59 -6.43 14.12
N LEU A 385 20.50 -5.37 13.32
CA LEU A 385 21.40 -5.10 12.19
C LEU A 385 21.85 -3.64 12.25
N ASP A 386 23.17 -3.42 12.39
CA ASP A 386 23.78 -2.08 12.42
C ASP A 386 23.29 -1.18 11.27
N ARG A 387 23.19 -1.75 10.06
CA ARG A 387 22.71 -1.02 8.87
C ARG A 387 21.31 -0.40 9.02
N PHE A 388 20.36 -1.02 9.73
CA PHE A 388 19.02 -0.46 9.90
C PHE A 388 18.97 0.60 10.99
N SER A 389 19.86 0.51 11.98
CA SER A 389 20.08 1.58 12.94
C SER A 389 20.63 2.82 12.24
N GLU A 390 21.68 2.65 11.41
CA GLU A 390 22.27 3.72 10.61
C GLU A 390 21.28 4.30 9.61
N LEU A 391 20.53 3.46 8.89
CA LEU A 391 19.52 3.88 7.93
C LEU A 391 18.44 4.76 8.59
N ARG A 392 17.90 4.33 9.74
CA ARG A 392 16.93 5.11 10.52
C ARG A 392 17.53 6.41 11.02
N ALA A 393 18.79 6.42 11.46
CA ALA A 393 19.48 7.62 11.89
C ALA A 393 19.63 8.61 10.72
N ARG A 394 19.99 8.14 9.52
CA ARG A 394 20.05 8.97 8.29
C ARG A 394 18.69 9.60 7.95
N ILE A 395 17.60 8.84 8.05
CA ILE A 395 16.24 9.35 7.83
C ILE A 395 15.89 10.44 8.86
N LYS A 396 16.06 10.13 10.15
CA LYS A 396 15.79 11.07 11.25
C LYS A 396 16.61 12.36 11.10
N GLU A 397 17.88 12.23 10.74
CA GLU A 397 18.78 13.37 10.56
C GLU A 397 18.39 14.22 9.34
N ARG A 398 17.97 13.58 8.23
CA ARG A 398 17.49 14.31 7.05
C ARG A 398 16.26 15.17 7.38
N VAL A 399 15.26 14.58 8.05
CA VAL A 399 14.04 15.31 8.41
C VAL A 399 14.29 16.37 9.48
N TRP A 400 15.11 16.04 10.48
CA TRP A 400 15.49 16.98 11.54
C TRP A 400 16.21 18.22 10.98
N ARG A 401 17.17 18.08 10.06
CA ARG A 401 17.86 19.23 9.46
C ARG A 401 16.93 20.20 8.74
N ILE A 402 15.96 19.68 7.97
CA ILE A 402 14.95 20.51 7.32
C ILE A 402 14.08 21.22 8.37
N ALA A 403 13.66 20.52 9.41
CA ALA A 403 12.84 21.12 10.47
C ALA A 403 13.58 22.21 11.24
N VAL A 404 14.84 21.96 11.63
CA VAL A 404 15.73 22.95 12.27
C VAL A 404 15.86 24.19 11.40
N ALA A 405 16.07 24.02 10.09
CA ALA A 405 16.15 25.13 9.17
C ALA A 405 14.88 25.99 9.20
N VAL A 406 13.69 25.37 9.11
CA VAL A 406 12.40 26.09 9.18
C VAL A 406 12.23 26.84 10.51
N TYR A 407 12.57 26.22 11.65
CA TYR A 407 12.49 26.89 12.94
C TYR A 407 13.54 27.99 13.11
N ALA A 408 14.73 27.84 12.53
CA ALA A 408 15.78 28.86 12.56
C ALA A 408 15.40 30.13 11.80
N ALA A 409 14.55 30.03 10.77
CA ALA A 409 13.96 31.17 10.06
C ALA A 409 12.81 31.82 10.86
N ALA A 410 13.07 32.14 12.14
CA ALA A 410 12.08 32.72 13.05
C ALA A 410 11.61 34.12 12.65
N ASP A 411 12.40 34.83 11.86
CA ASP A 411 12.07 36.11 11.24
C ASP A 411 11.08 35.99 10.07
N GLN A 412 10.94 34.80 9.49
CA GLN A 412 10.05 34.54 8.34
C GLN A 412 8.75 33.83 8.72
N TYR A 413 8.72 33.14 9.87
CA TYR A 413 7.63 32.25 10.24
C TYR A 413 7.17 32.46 11.67
N ASP A 414 5.92 32.88 11.85
CA ASP A 414 5.32 32.95 13.18
C ASP A 414 5.06 31.53 13.73
N ASP A 415 4.36 30.70 12.94
CA ASP A 415 3.91 29.36 13.31
C ASP A 415 4.43 28.28 12.35
N VAL A 416 4.55 27.05 12.86
CA VAL A 416 4.96 25.86 12.10
C VAL A 416 3.95 24.73 12.30
N LEU A 417 3.60 24.06 11.20
CA LEU A 417 2.72 22.89 11.20
C LEU A 417 3.50 21.61 10.85
N PHE A 418 3.48 20.69 11.82
CA PHE A 418 3.58 19.24 11.73
C PHE A 418 2.70 18.48 10.72
N VAL A 419 3.15 17.92 9.61
CA VAL A 419 2.27 17.03 8.80
C VAL A 419 2.96 15.72 8.45
N GLY A 420 2.34 14.60 8.82
CA GLY A 420 2.86 13.26 8.58
C GLY A 420 1.81 12.33 7.99
N HIS A 421 2.20 11.57 6.97
CA HIS A 421 1.40 10.51 6.37
C HIS A 421 2.08 9.15 6.55
N SER A 422 1.34 8.10 6.94
CA SER A 422 1.88 6.74 6.99
C SER A 422 3.14 6.66 7.86
N LEU A 423 4.22 6.03 7.38
CA LEU A 423 5.53 6.04 8.07
C LEU A 423 6.04 7.48 8.34
N GLY A 424 5.72 8.45 7.48
CA GLY A 424 6.02 9.86 7.71
C GLY A 424 5.41 10.43 8.99
N SER A 425 4.29 9.88 9.48
CA SER A 425 3.71 10.24 10.79
C SER A 425 4.62 9.83 11.94
N VAL A 426 5.28 8.67 11.83
CA VAL A 426 6.24 8.20 12.82
C VAL A 426 7.51 9.05 12.79
N VAL A 427 8.00 9.37 11.59
CA VAL A 427 9.18 10.23 11.40
C VAL A 427 8.90 11.65 11.91
N ALA A 428 7.72 12.21 11.63
CA ALA A 428 7.27 13.50 12.14
C ALA A 428 7.20 13.52 13.67
N TYR A 429 6.59 12.50 14.27
CA TYR A 429 6.53 12.33 15.72
C TYR A 429 7.92 12.25 16.36
N ASP A 430 8.82 11.43 15.81
CA ASP A 430 10.19 11.29 16.30
C ASP A 430 10.99 12.60 16.16
N THR A 431 10.81 13.32 15.04
CA THR A 431 11.49 14.59 14.77
C THR A 431 11.02 15.67 15.75
N LEU A 432 9.71 15.81 15.96
CA LEU A 432 9.17 16.79 16.88
C LEU A 432 9.56 16.49 18.33
N ASN A 433 9.56 15.22 18.76
CA ASN A 433 10.09 14.83 20.06
C ASN A 433 11.57 15.21 20.24
N ARG A 434 12.40 15.00 19.20
CA ARG A 434 13.81 15.41 19.23
C ARG A 434 13.95 16.92 19.37
N LEU A 435 13.21 17.70 18.59
CA LEU A 435 13.25 19.17 18.62
C LEU A 435 12.83 19.72 19.99
N LEU A 436 11.71 19.24 20.55
CA LEU A 436 11.24 19.65 21.88
C LEU A 436 12.24 19.27 22.98
N ARG A 437 12.90 18.12 22.86
CA ARG A 437 13.95 17.70 23.80
C ARG A 437 15.18 18.59 23.69
N GLU A 438 15.60 18.94 22.48
CA GLU A 438 16.74 19.83 22.27
C GLU A 438 16.47 21.24 22.80
N GLU A 439 15.24 21.76 22.61
CA GLU A 439 14.78 23.01 23.23
C GLU A 439 14.83 22.94 24.77
N ALA A 440 14.27 21.88 25.36
CA ALA A 440 14.27 21.69 26.82
C ALA A 440 15.70 21.57 27.40
N LEU A 441 16.66 21.12 26.61
CA LEU A 441 18.08 21.04 26.97
C LEU A 441 18.86 22.34 26.65
N GLY A 442 18.20 23.37 26.13
CA GLY A 442 18.85 24.63 25.73
C GLY A 442 19.82 24.49 24.55
N ARG A 443 19.68 23.44 23.73
CA ARG A 443 20.56 23.17 22.58
C ARG A 443 20.14 23.88 21.30
N THR A 444 18.91 24.37 21.25
CA THR A 444 18.38 25.14 20.11
C THR A 444 17.96 26.54 20.57
N PRO A 445 18.32 27.60 19.81
CA PRO A 445 17.97 28.97 20.19
C PRO A 445 16.52 29.34 19.81
N PHE A 446 15.83 28.51 19.03
CA PHE A 446 14.48 28.76 18.54
C PHE A 446 13.42 28.06 19.40
N ALA A 447 12.28 28.73 19.58
CA ALA A 447 11.17 28.24 20.38
C ALA A 447 10.31 27.25 19.57
N VAL A 448 10.48 25.95 19.80
CA VAL A 448 9.76 24.90 19.08
C VAL A 448 8.37 24.74 19.67
N GLN A 449 8.27 24.62 21.00
CA GLN A 449 7.01 24.37 21.69
C GLN A 449 5.97 25.46 21.42
N SER A 450 6.34 26.73 21.52
CA SER A 450 5.40 27.84 21.36
C SER A 450 5.03 28.15 19.90
N ARG A 451 5.86 27.73 18.93
CA ARG A 451 5.63 27.98 17.50
C ARG A 451 5.02 26.76 16.77
N THR A 452 5.04 25.58 17.37
CA THR A 452 4.36 24.42 16.79
C THR A 452 2.86 24.53 17.06
N ARG A 453 2.06 24.87 16.05
CA ARG A 453 0.60 25.01 16.23
C ARG A 453 -0.13 23.68 16.16
N LEU A 454 0.29 22.79 15.26
CA LEU A 454 -0.38 21.52 14.98
C LEU A 454 0.62 20.42 14.63
N LEU A 455 0.37 19.22 15.14
CA LEU A 455 0.85 17.94 14.62
C LEU A 455 -0.34 17.20 13.99
N LEU A 456 -0.41 17.19 12.66
CA LEU A 456 -1.41 16.44 11.92
C LEU A 456 -0.79 15.14 11.41
N THR A 457 -1.30 14.01 11.89
CA THR A 457 -0.95 12.69 11.39
C THR A 457 -2.14 12.10 10.65
N PHE A 458 -1.90 11.46 9.50
CA PHE A 458 -2.96 10.74 8.80
C PHE A 458 -2.45 9.45 8.19
N GLY A 459 -3.33 8.46 8.07
CA GLY A 459 -2.89 7.11 7.73
C GLY A 459 -1.81 6.60 8.71
N SER A 460 -1.82 7.06 9.97
CA SER A 460 -0.71 6.88 10.92
C SER A 460 -0.67 5.45 11.49
N PRO A 461 0.48 4.73 11.40
CA PRO A 461 0.67 3.44 12.05
C PRO A 461 1.17 3.56 13.50
N LEU A 462 1.22 4.77 14.09
CA LEU A 462 1.88 5.05 15.37
C LEU A 462 1.47 4.09 16.51
N ASP A 463 0.18 3.76 16.65
CA ASP A 463 -0.29 2.79 17.65
C ASP A 463 0.27 1.39 17.41
N LYS A 464 0.24 0.92 16.15
CA LYS A 464 0.79 -0.39 15.77
C LYS A 464 2.29 -0.44 15.98
N THR A 465 3.00 0.65 15.67
CA THR A 465 4.44 0.73 15.93
C THR A 465 4.75 0.69 17.42
N ALA A 466 4.01 1.45 18.24
CA ALA A 466 4.17 1.45 19.70
C ALA A 466 3.91 0.07 20.29
N PHE A 467 2.87 -0.62 19.80
CA PHE A 467 2.59 -2.01 20.16
C PHE A 467 3.76 -2.92 19.76
N LEU A 468 4.20 -2.92 18.50
CA LEU A 468 5.30 -3.79 18.05
C LEU A 468 6.62 -3.54 18.81
N PHE A 469 6.93 -2.28 19.12
CA PHE A 469 8.15 -1.93 19.85
C PHE A 469 8.18 -2.44 21.30
N SER A 470 7.03 -2.49 21.99
CA SER A 470 7.00 -3.02 23.35
C SER A 470 7.17 -4.54 23.39
N LEU A 471 6.72 -5.25 22.35
CA LEU A 471 6.80 -6.72 22.26
C LEU A 471 8.23 -7.20 22.01
N GLN A 472 9.13 -6.30 21.58
CA GLN A 472 10.52 -6.61 21.20
C GLN A 472 11.52 -6.54 22.36
N GLY A 473 11.07 -6.52 23.63
CA GLY A 473 11.99 -6.62 24.77
C GLY A 473 11.32 -6.80 26.13
N ASN A 474 12.11 -7.19 27.13
CA ASN A 474 11.65 -7.23 28.52
C ASN A 474 11.27 -5.81 28.97
N THR A 475 9.98 -5.58 29.23
CA THR A 475 9.39 -4.30 29.63
C THR A 475 9.54 -4.10 31.14
N THR A 476 10.76 -3.76 31.57
CA THR A 476 10.94 -3.21 32.92
C THR A 476 10.39 -1.79 32.97
N GLU A 477 9.81 -1.39 34.10
CA GLU A 477 9.33 -0.02 34.32
C GLU A 477 10.41 1.03 34.02
N ALA A 478 11.65 0.79 34.43
CA ALA A 478 12.78 1.69 34.16
C ALA A 478 13.04 1.89 32.65
N ARG A 479 12.93 0.83 31.85
CA ARG A 479 13.07 0.91 30.39
C ARG A 479 11.95 1.73 29.76
N GLU A 480 10.71 1.52 30.21
CA GLU A 480 9.55 2.29 29.74
C GLU A 480 9.64 3.76 30.13
N ALA A 481 10.09 4.06 31.35
CA ALA A 481 10.33 5.42 31.82
C ALA A 481 11.45 6.11 31.01
N LEU A 482 12.56 5.41 30.73
CA LEU A 482 13.64 5.91 29.88
C LEU A 482 13.15 6.15 28.43
N ALA A 483 12.34 5.25 27.87
CA ALA A 483 11.75 5.42 26.55
C ALA A 483 10.80 6.63 26.48
N ALA A 484 10.01 6.87 27.53
CA ALA A 484 9.15 8.05 27.62
C ALA A 484 9.95 9.35 27.83
N SER A 485 11.09 9.30 28.53
CA SER A 485 11.94 10.48 28.77
C SER A 485 12.47 11.12 27.47
N VAL A 486 12.63 10.33 26.41
CA VAL A 486 13.05 10.80 25.08
C VAL A 486 11.87 11.18 24.18
N GLN A 487 10.63 11.09 24.69
CA GLN A 487 9.38 11.41 24.00
C GLN A 487 8.59 12.50 24.77
N PRO A 488 8.98 13.79 24.68
CA PRO A 488 8.25 14.89 25.32
C PRO A 488 6.75 14.92 24.99
N LEU A 489 6.38 14.57 23.76
CA LEU A 489 4.99 14.45 23.32
C LEU A 489 4.22 13.32 24.03
N LEU A 490 4.86 12.44 24.79
CA LEU A 490 4.17 11.45 25.61
C LEU A 490 4.26 11.82 27.10
N ALA A 491 5.43 12.29 27.52
CA ALA A 491 5.74 12.61 28.91
C ALA A 491 5.00 13.86 29.44
N PHE A 492 4.79 14.88 28.60
CA PHE A 492 4.23 16.17 29.00
C PHE A 492 3.02 16.57 28.14
N PRO A 493 1.84 15.94 28.32
CA PRO A 493 0.65 16.21 27.51
C PRO A 493 0.22 17.68 27.44
N GLU A 494 0.34 18.39 28.54
CA GLU A 494 0.04 19.80 28.67
C GLU A 494 0.92 20.72 27.80
N ARG A 495 2.08 20.22 27.33
CA ARG A 495 3.03 20.96 26.49
C ARG A 495 2.95 20.59 25.01
N ARG A 496 2.09 19.65 24.63
CA ARG A 496 1.93 19.23 23.24
C ARG A 496 1.24 20.32 22.42
N PRO A 497 1.58 20.46 21.12
CA PRO A 497 0.72 21.20 20.19
C PRO A 497 -0.63 20.51 20.04
N GLU A 498 -1.58 21.16 19.35
CA GLU A 498 -2.77 20.46 18.88
C GLU A 498 -2.33 19.22 18.09
N TRP A 499 -2.88 18.05 18.40
CA TRP A 499 -2.57 16.82 17.67
C TRP A 499 -3.85 16.22 17.08
N ILE A 500 -3.96 16.28 15.76
CA ILE A 500 -5.07 15.68 15.00
C ILE A 500 -4.57 14.40 14.32
N ASN A 501 -5.28 13.29 14.52
CA ASN A 501 -5.06 12.06 13.79
C ASN A 501 -6.25 11.74 12.87
N ILE A 502 -6.04 11.76 11.56
CA ILE A 502 -7.06 11.37 10.58
C ILE A 502 -6.86 9.89 10.19
N PHE A 503 -7.87 9.06 10.41
CA PHE A 503 -7.79 7.62 10.16
C PHE A 503 -9.06 7.09 9.48
N SER A 504 -9.03 5.82 9.07
CA SER A 504 -10.21 5.12 8.56
C SER A 504 -10.22 3.67 9.03
N ALA A 505 -11.39 3.13 9.35
CA ALA A 505 -11.55 1.71 9.64
C ALA A 505 -11.23 0.80 8.44
N TRP A 506 -11.26 1.33 7.21
CA TRP A 506 -10.93 0.61 5.98
C TRP A 506 -9.43 0.62 5.66
N ASP A 507 -8.65 1.44 6.37
CA ASP A 507 -7.21 1.46 6.25
C ASP A 507 -6.59 0.40 7.17
N ILE A 508 -6.06 -0.67 6.57
CA ILE A 508 -5.40 -1.75 7.30
C ILE A 508 -4.07 -1.33 7.95
N ILE A 509 -3.53 -0.16 7.58
CA ILE A 509 -2.24 0.36 8.05
C ILE A 509 -2.44 1.25 9.26
N SER A 510 -3.44 2.12 9.24
CA SER A 510 -3.68 3.09 10.29
C SER A 510 -4.81 2.69 11.24
N GLY A 511 -5.08 3.58 12.18
CA GLY A 511 -6.10 3.45 13.21
C GLY A 511 -6.17 4.71 14.06
N ALA A 512 -7.15 4.76 14.97
CA ALA A 512 -7.15 5.74 16.04
C ALA A 512 -5.92 5.56 16.93
N LEU A 513 -5.34 6.66 17.42
CA LEU A 513 -4.19 6.67 18.33
C LEU A 513 -4.69 6.63 19.77
N ASN A 514 -4.88 5.43 20.31
CA ASN A 514 -5.40 5.21 21.65
C ASN A 514 -4.28 4.98 22.68
N PHE A 515 -3.05 4.74 22.24
CA PHE A 515 -1.92 4.44 23.13
C PHE A 515 -1.09 5.67 23.50
N TYR A 516 -1.57 6.88 23.20
CA TYR A 516 -0.84 8.15 23.41
C TYR A 516 -1.50 9.06 24.45
N ASP A 517 -2.72 8.72 24.90
CA ASP A 517 -3.50 9.49 25.84
C ASP A 517 -4.07 8.63 26.97
N LEU A 518 -4.38 9.29 28.08
CA LEU A 518 -5.16 8.73 29.17
C LEU A 518 -6.46 9.53 29.30
N PRO A 519 -7.57 8.89 29.68
CA PRO A 519 -8.83 9.59 29.92
C PRO A 519 -8.64 10.77 30.89
N GLY A 520 -9.16 11.94 30.52
CA GLY A 520 -9.14 13.14 31.37
C GLY A 520 -7.81 13.92 31.41
N LYS A 521 -6.79 13.54 30.62
CA LYS A 521 -5.57 14.35 30.48
C LYS A 521 -5.77 15.53 29.53
N PRO A 522 -5.07 16.66 29.76
CA PRO A 522 -5.15 17.82 28.87
C PRO A 522 -4.57 17.51 27.49
N ASN A 523 -5.08 18.19 26.47
CA ASN A 523 -4.64 18.11 25.07
C ASN A 523 -4.56 16.68 24.51
N PRO A 524 -5.67 15.91 24.53
CA PRO A 524 -5.70 14.59 23.93
C PRO A 524 -5.55 14.66 22.41
N VAL A 525 -5.05 13.58 21.81
CA VAL A 525 -5.05 13.37 20.36
C VAL A 525 -6.49 13.34 19.87
N THR A 526 -6.81 14.27 18.97
CA THR A 526 -8.12 14.36 18.33
C THR A 526 -8.16 13.38 17.15
N ASN A 527 -8.75 12.21 17.39
CA ASN A 527 -8.95 11.19 16.36
C ASN A 527 -10.19 11.51 15.50
N LEU A 528 -9.97 11.77 14.21
CA LEU A 528 -11.00 12.04 13.22
C LEU A 528 -11.09 10.89 12.22
N GLU A 529 -12.27 10.29 12.09
CA GLU A 529 -12.51 9.29 11.06
C GLU A 529 -12.81 9.98 9.72
N ASP A 530 -12.13 9.56 8.66
CA ASP A 530 -12.38 9.98 7.28
C ASP A 530 -13.38 9.01 6.63
N PRO A 531 -14.66 9.39 6.50
CA PRO A 531 -15.69 8.52 5.94
C PRO A 531 -15.47 8.28 4.44
N ASP A 532 -14.68 9.13 3.78
CA ASP A 532 -14.44 9.02 2.36
C ASP A 532 -13.33 8.02 2.07
N ALA A 533 -12.36 7.82 2.96
CA ALA A 533 -11.32 6.80 2.83
C ALA A 533 -11.88 5.38 3.08
N SER A 534 -12.69 4.84 2.16
CA SER A 534 -13.53 3.65 2.39
C SER A 534 -13.23 2.44 1.50
N VAL A 535 -12.26 2.52 0.58
CA VAL A 535 -11.91 1.36 -0.27
C VAL A 535 -10.89 0.50 0.46
N LEU A 536 -11.21 -0.77 0.72
CA LEU A 536 -10.29 -1.72 1.36
C LEU A 536 -8.91 -1.73 0.67
N LEU A 537 -7.81 -1.69 1.43
CA LEU A 537 -6.41 -1.51 0.97
C LEU A 537 -6.10 -0.17 0.27
N GLY A 538 -7.07 0.45 -0.41
CA GLY A 538 -6.93 1.75 -1.07
C GLY A 538 -7.10 2.95 -0.15
N ALA A 539 -7.82 2.79 0.97
CA ALA A 539 -8.16 3.83 1.94
C ALA A 539 -6.92 4.58 2.42
N HIS A 540 -5.81 3.86 2.57
CA HIS A 540 -4.53 4.42 2.98
C HIS A 540 -4.01 5.53 2.05
N THR A 541 -4.29 5.47 0.75
CA THR A 541 -3.90 6.51 -0.20
C THR A 541 -5.00 7.53 -0.46
N GLN A 542 -6.23 7.26 0.00
CA GLN A 542 -7.38 8.10 -0.30
C GLN A 542 -7.39 9.42 0.45
N TYR A 543 -6.72 9.51 1.60
CA TYR A 543 -6.61 10.76 2.37
C TYR A 543 -6.13 11.94 1.53
N TRP A 544 -5.19 11.71 0.61
CA TRP A 544 -4.66 12.73 -0.32
C TRP A 544 -5.70 13.32 -1.27
N SER A 545 -6.85 12.66 -1.45
CA SER A 545 -7.94 13.11 -2.32
C SER A 545 -9.15 13.65 -1.55
N ASN A 546 -9.11 13.63 -0.22
CA ASN A 546 -10.29 13.85 0.61
C ASN A 546 -10.32 15.25 1.19
N GLU A 547 -11.53 15.79 1.30
CA GLU A 547 -11.74 17.17 1.76
C GLU A 547 -11.35 17.32 3.24
N LEU A 548 -11.60 16.32 4.08
CA LEU A 548 -11.35 16.37 5.52
C LEU A 548 -9.90 16.77 5.85
N LEU A 549 -8.90 16.17 5.18
CA LEU A 549 -7.49 16.49 5.40
C LEU A 549 -7.19 17.97 5.15
N PHE A 550 -7.55 18.46 3.96
CA PHE A 550 -7.20 19.82 3.56
C PHE A 550 -8.08 20.88 4.21
N ASP A 551 -9.33 20.55 4.56
CA ASP A 551 -10.19 21.45 5.31
C ASP A 551 -9.66 21.65 6.74
N ARG A 552 -9.10 20.60 7.37
CA ARG A 552 -8.44 20.73 8.67
C ARG A 552 -7.13 21.50 8.58
N LEU A 553 -6.29 21.21 7.60
CA LEU A 553 -5.06 21.99 7.37
C LEU A 553 -5.36 23.47 7.11
N HIS A 554 -6.35 23.76 6.25
CA HIS A 554 -6.76 25.13 5.96
C HIS A 554 -7.30 25.86 7.20
N GLN A 555 -8.12 25.19 8.01
CA GLN A 555 -8.60 25.73 9.30
C GLN A 555 -7.48 26.02 10.29
N SER A 556 -6.48 25.16 10.39
CA SER A 556 -5.36 25.37 11.33
C SER A 556 -4.34 26.39 10.82
N LEU A 557 -4.34 26.69 9.53
CA LEU A 557 -3.49 27.71 8.92
C LEU A 557 -4.08 29.11 9.03
N LEU A 558 -5.38 29.29 9.25
CA LEU A 558 -6.01 30.61 9.42
C LEU A 558 -6.38 30.85 10.89
#